data_AF-A0A2T9ZAC4-F1
#
_entry.id   AF-A0A2T9ZAC4-F1
#
_cell.length_a   1.000
_cell.length_b   1.000
_cell.length_c   1.000
_cell.angle_alpha   90.00
_cell.angle_beta   90.00
_cell.angle_gamma   90.00
#
_symmetry.space_group_name_H-M   'P 1'
#
loop_
_entity.id
_entity.type
_entity.pdbx_description
1 polymer ?
#
loop_
_entity_poly.entity_id
_entity_poly.type
_entity_poly.pdbx_seq_one_letter_code
_entity_poly.pdbx_strand_id
1 'polypeptide(L)'
;MTKAIHSQLLKEYPGRTKQIEELQRLITLECSVPFLYINGLPSTGKTSIVNRFFELYSHEFNSPSKKNQPTKAPGSSFRFAFIDCIDCLSQKTLFRRILRSWFKDTKASSFKSIENTCETVEDFILVNNSIPELEFDTKYIVLDNAEKLKSLDPLFIPSLLEISDILQISIIMISVLPWENIRPQATSCPEPICLYFTQYSKPEVIDILKLDCPIDEPENFFLTFVDSLYETFRRSCKDLNEFRLLVSLLYPKYVQPVFEGQATRNETARLFKLCQPYFVLAIDKLHLREISAYDWQSKSILASAKNDFETIEKSINKISSKSGTHH
;
A
#
# COMPACT_ATOMS: atom_id res chain seq x y z
N MET A 1 -0.48 14.19 19.31
CA MET A 1 -0.26 14.11 17.86
C MET A 1 0.09 12.68 17.53
N THR A 2 1.36 12.30 17.66
CA THR A 2 1.90 10.97 17.30
C THR A 2 1.18 9.75 17.90
N LYS A 3 0.67 9.81 19.13
CA LYS A 3 -0.04 8.67 19.76
C LYS A 3 -1.36 8.28 19.07
N ALA A 4 -2.09 9.23 18.50
CA ALA A 4 -3.36 8.94 17.83
C ALA A 4 -3.11 8.27 16.47
N ILE A 5 -2.19 8.83 15.68
CA ILE A 5 -1.68 8.25 14.42
C ILE A 5 -1.18 6.82 14.66
N HIS A 6 -0.36 6.63 15.70
CA HIS A 6 0.14 5.31 16.08
C HIS A 6 -0.98 4.31 16.32
N SER A 7 -1.98 4.67 17.14
CA SER A 7 -3.09 3.79 17.47
C SER A 7 -3.95 3.42 16.26
N GLN A 8 -4.09 4.32 15.29
CA GLN A 8 -4.85 4.07 14.07
C GLN A 8 -4.08 3.15 13.12
N LEU A 9 -2.78 3.40 12.91
CA LEU A 9 -1.95 2.56 12.07
C LEU A 9 -1.83 1.13 12.62
N LEU A 10 -1.77 0.95 13.94
CA LEU A 10 -1.74 -0.39 14.54
C LEU A 10 -3.04 -1.18 14.33
N LYS A 11 -4.18 -0.49 14.24
CA LYS A 11 -5.47 -1.12 13.93
C LYS A 11 -5.56 -1.52 12.46
N GLU A 12 -5.08 -0.66 11.57
CA GLU A 12 -5.12 -0.88 10.11
C GLU A 12 -4.04 -1.88 9.65
N TYR A 13 -2.90 -1.96 10.34
CA TYR A 13 -1.74 -2.77 9.96
C TYR A 13 -1.23 -3.64 11.12
N PRO A 14 -1.92 -4.75 11.45
CA PRO A 14 -1.46 -5.68 12.47
C PRO A 14 -0.11 -6.32 12.09
N GLY A 15 0.70 -6.65 13.11
CA GLY A 15 2.04 -7.23 12.92
C GLY A 15 3.15 -6.24 12.52
N ARG A 16 2.87 -4.93 12.50
CA ARG A 16 3.84 -3.89 12.08
C ARG A 16 4.24 -2.90 13.17
N THR A 17 4.02 -3.25 14.44
CA THR A 17 4.26 -2.36 15.58
C THR A 17 5.66 -1.78 15.59
N LYS A 18 6.69 -2.61 15.47
CA LYS A 18 8.10 -2.18 15.51
C LYS A 18 8.44 -1.21 14.37
N GLN A 19 8.00 -1.51 13.14
CA GLN A 19 8.27 -0.66 11.98
C GLN A 19 7.53 0.67 12.07
N ILE A 20 6.29 0.67 12.57
CA ILE A 20 5.49 1.90 12.75
C ILE A 20 6.11 2.78 13.85
N GLU A 21 6.53 2.19 14.98
CA GLU A 21 7.22 2.91 16.06
C GLU A 21 8.50 3.56 15.56
N GLU A 22 9.32 2.82 14.81
CA GLU A 22 10.58 3.32 14.28
C GLU A 22 10.36 4.40 13.22
N LEU A 23 9.42 4.20 12.28
CA LEU A 23 9.05 5.21 11.28
C LEU A 23 8.60 6.52 11.95
N GLN A 24 7.76 6.41 12.96
CA GLN A 24 7.29 7.56 13.72
C GLN A 24 8.44 8.26 14.45
N ARG A 25 9.33 7.50 15.10
CA ARG A 25 10.51 8.04 15.79
C ARG A 25 11.40 8.81 14.83
N LEU A 26 11.67 8.26 13.65
CA LEU A 26 12.54 8.87 12.63
C LEU A 26 11.95 10.15 12.03
N ILE A 27 10.63 10.18 11.78
CA ILE A 27 9.98 11.35 11.17
C ILE A 27 9.70 12.47 12.18
N THR A 28 9.47 12.14 13.46
CA THR A 28 9.06 13.12 14.49
C THR A 28 10.23 13.75 15.25
N LEU A 29 11.47 13.37 14.94
CA LEU A 29 12.65 14.07 15.43
C LEU A 29 12.67 15.50 14.88
N GLU A 30 13.00 16.47 15.74
CA GLU A 30 13.08 17.91 15.40
C GLU A 30 14.03 18.20 14.24
N CYS A 31 15.03 17.33 14.05
CA CYS A 31 15.80 17.20 12.83
C CYS A 31 15.30 15.97 12.08
N SER A 32 14.35 16.15 11.17
CA SER A 32 13.88 15.08 10.28
C SER A 32 15.08 14.38 9.62
N VAL A 33 15.03 13.06 9.53
CA VAL A 33 16.10 12.28 8.90
C VAL A 33 16.26 12.70 7.44
N PRO A 34 17.46 13.13 6.99
CA PRO A 34 17.64 13.64 5.63
C PRO A 34 17.42 12.54 4.59
N PHE A 35 17.80 11.30 4.89
CA PHE A 35 17.65 10.16 3.99
C PHE A 35 17.26 8.86 4.73
N LEU A 36 16.04 8.38 4.47
CA LEU A 36 15.48 7.12 4.96
C LEU A 36 15.29 6.16 3.79
N TYR A 37 15.72 4.92 3.97
CA TYR A 37 15.55 3.86 2.99
C TYR A 37 14.74 2.71 3.57
N ILE A 38 13.60 2.41 2.97
CA ILE A 38 12.66 1.39 3.41
C ILE A 38 12.69 0.24 2.42
N ASN A 39 13.12 -0.93 2.88
CA ASN A 39 13.22 -2.12 2.04
C ASN A 39 12.49 -3.33 2.61
N GLY A 40 12.11 -4.25 1.72
CA GLY A 40 11.45 -5.49 2.09
C GLY A 40 10.72 -6.09 0.90
N LEU A 41 10.37 -7.37 0.99
CA LEU A 41 9.72 -8.09 -0.10
C LEU A 41 8.37 -7.46 -0.50
N PRO A 42 7.82 -7.81 -1.69
CA PRO A 42 6.48 -7.37 -2.08
C PRO A 42 5.43 -7.72 -1.03
N SER A 43 4.33 -6.95 -1.00
CA SER A 43 3.18 -7.20 -0.13
C SER A 43 3.47 -7.25 1.38
N THR A 44 4.56 -6.60 1.81
CA THR A 44 4.89 -6.37 3.23
C THR A 44 4.23 -5.12 3.83
N GLY A 45 3.48 -4.35 3.03
CA GLY A 45 2.74 -3.17 3.48
C GLY A 45 3.54 -1.85 3.50
N LYS A 46 4.78 -1.83 2.97
CA LYS A 46 5.67 -0.64 2.96
C LYS A 46 4.97 0.62 2.43
N THR A 47 4.54 0.58 1.17
CA THR A 47 3.83 1.66 0.47
C THR A 47 2.59 2.11 1.23
N SER A 48 1.73 1.18 1.62
CA SER A 48 0.46 1.47 2.29
C SER A 48 0.67 2.13 3.64
N ILE A 49 1.62 1.63 4.46
CA ILE A 49 1.92 2.18 5.80
C ILE A 49 2.52 3.57 5.69
N VAL A 50 3.49 3.79 4.79
CA VAL A 50 4.14 5.10 4.66
C VAL A 50 3.17 6.14 4.10
N ASN A 51 2.42 5.80 3.05
CA ASN A 51 1.42 6.70 2.49
C ASN A 51 0.35 7.05 3.55
N ARG A 52 -0.17 6.03 4.25
CA ARG A 52 -1.18 6.22 5.29
C ARG A 52 -0.66 7.04 6.47
N PHE A 53 0.58 6.82 6.88
CA PHE A 53 1.23 7.63 7.91
C PHE A 53 1.24 9.11 7.51
N PHE A 54 1.67 9.43 6.28
CA PHE A 54 1.74 10.81 5.82
C PHE A 54 0.37 11.46 5.59
N GLU A 55 -0.64 10.70 5.14
CA GLU A 55 -2.03 11.16 5.10
C GLU A 55 -2.52 11.60 6.48
N LEU A 56 -2.36 10.75 7.50
CA LEU A 56 -2.77 11.04 8.87
C LEU A 56 -1.96 12.19 9.47
N TYR A 57 -0.65 12.20 9.23
CA TYR A 57 0.23 13.28 9.68
C TYR A 57 -0.18 14.63 9.07
N SER A 58 -0.49 14.66 7.77
CA SER A 58 -0.95 15.88 7.10
C SER A 58 -2.27 16.40 7.67
N HIS A 59 -3.20 15.51 8.00
CA HIS A 59 -4.51 15.88 8.54
C HIS A 59 -4.41 16.44 9.96
N GLU A 60 -3.51 15.90 10.80
CA GLU A 60 -3.26 16.43 12.13
C GLU A 60 -2.55 17.79 12.10
N PHE A 61 -1.63 18.01 11.15
CA PHE A 61 -0.94 19.30 10.99
C PHE A 61 -1.85 20.39 10.40
N ASN A 62 -2.73 20.04 9.47
CA ASN A 62 -3.68 20.98 8.86
C ASN A 62 -4.95 21.22 9.69
N SER A 63 -5.10 20.54 10.83
CA SER A 63 -6.28 20.67 11.70
C SER A 63 -6.37 22.08 12.33
N PRO A 64 -7.57 22.69 12.35
CA PRO A 64 -7.77 24.11 12.64
C PRO A 64 -7.40 24.55 14.07
N SER A 65 -7.16 23.64 15.00
CA SER A 65 -6.81 23.94 16.40
C SER A 65 -5.45 24.65 16.58
N LYS A 66 -4.56 24.60 15.58
CA LYS A 66 -3.25 25.29 15.59
C LYS A 66 -3.19 26.57 14.75
N LYS A 67 -4.28 26.98 14.09
CA LYS A 67 -4.32 28.21 13.25
C LYS A 67 -4.19 29.52 14.05
N ASN A 68 -4.24 29.47 15.39
CA ASN A 68 -4.22 30.67 16.25
C ASN A 68 -2.82 31.06 16.78
N GLN A 69 -1.73 30.45 16.31
CA GLN A 69 -0.37 30.98 16.57
C GLN A 69 0.14 31.79 15.38
N PRO A 70 0.58 33.05 15.59
CA PRO A 70 1.13 33.86 14.52
C PRO A 70 2.48 33.29 14.08
N THR A 71 2.52 32.86 12.82
CA THR A 71 3.58 32.96 11.80
C THR A 71 5.04 33.16 12.24
N LYS A 72 5.94 32.37 11.62
CA LYS A 72 7.42 32.49 11.52
C LYS A 72 8.24 31.69 12.56
N ALA A 73 7.96 30.40 12.70
CA ALA A 73 8.95 29.46 13.22
C ALA A 73 9.23 28.39 12.14
N PRO A 74 10.50 27.96 11.93
CA PRO A 74 10.80 26.80 11.10
C PRO A 74 10.03 25.57 11.61
N GLY A 75 9.32 24.86 10.72
CA GLY A 75 8.47 23.71 11.05
C GLY A 75 6.98 24.02 11.26
N SER A 76 6.50 25.20 10.87
CA SER A 76 5.09 25.59 11.02
C SER A 76 4.12 24.95 10.01
N SER A 77 4.65 24.47 8.88
CA SER A 77 3.88 23.82 7.80
C SER A 77 4.58 22.55 7.33
N PHE A 78 3.76 21.60 6.91
CA PHE A 78 4.19 20.26 6.51
C PHE A 78 3.77 20.00 5.06
N ARG A 79 4.72 19.61 4.21
CA ARG A 79 4.43 19.21 2.82
C ARG A 79 5.09 17.89 2.49
N PHE A 80 4.36 17.02 1.82
CA PHE A 80 4.90 15.77 1.30
C PHE A 80 4.49 15.54 -0.15
N ALA A 81 5.38 14.86 -0.88
CA ALA A 81 5.11 14.38 -2.22
C ALA A 81 5.28 12.85 -2.21
N PHE A 82 4.19 12.14 -2.48
CA PHE A 82 4.22 10.68 -2.68
C PHE A 82 4.24 10.38 -4.17
N ILE A 83 5.31 9.74 -4.66
CA ILE A 83 5.53 9.54 -6.09
C ILE A 83 5.95 8.10 -6.36
N ASP A 84 5.25 7.44 -7.27
CA ASP A 84 5.69 6.17 -7.85
C ASP A 84 6.75 6.42 -8.93
N CYS A 85 7.94 5.84 -8.75
CA CYS A 85 9.03 5.94 -9.70
C CYS A 85 8.78 5.15 -11.00
N ILE A 86 7.82 4.22 -11.04
CA ILE A 86 7.44 3.50 -12.28
C ILE A 86 6.90 4.47 -13.33
N ASP A 87 6.07 5.41 -12.90
CA ASP A 87 5.47 6.45 -13.74
C ASP A 87 6.46 7.54 -14.16
N CYS A 88 7.65 7.59 -13.54
CA CYS A 88 8.62 8.65 -13.74
C CYS A 88 9.68 8.24 -14.77
N LEU A 89 9.37 8.47 -16.04
CA LEU A 89 10.25 8.10 -17.17
C LEU A 89 11.45 9.04 -17.38
N SER A 90 11.50 10.17 -16.67
CA SER A 90 12.59 11.15 -16.75
C SER A 90 12.75 11.93 -15.44
N GLN A 91 13.94 12.49 -15.20
CA GLN A 91 14.22 13.37 -14.05
C GLN A 91 13.26 14.57 -14.02
N LYS A 92 13.01 15.17 -15.19
CA LYS A 92 12.04 16.25 -15.40
C LYS A 92 10.63 15.88 -14.95
N THR A 93 10.16 14.67 -15.29
CA THR A 93 8.84 14.19 -14.85
C THR A 93 8.77 14.07 -13.33
N LEU A 94 9.84 13.59 -12.69
CA LEU A 94 9.90 13.47 -11.23
C LEU A 94 9.78 14.85 -10.55
N PHE A 95 10.66 15.80 -10.91
CA PHE A 95 10.67 17.13 -10.29
C PHE A 95 9.34 17.86 -10.45
N ARG A 96 8.72 17.78 -11.62
CA ARG A 96 7.39 18.37 -11.84
C ARG A 96 6.33 17.74 -10.96
N ARG A 97 6.34 16.41 -10.79
CA ARG A 97 5.37 15.74 -9.91
C ARG A 97 5.58 16.12 -8.44
N ILE A 98 6.83 16.29 -8.01
CA ILE A 98 7.16 16.79 -6.65
C ILE A 98 6.54 18.17 -6.45
N LEU A 99 6.85 19.11 -7.35
CA LEU A 99 6.32 20.48 -7.28
C LEU A 99 4.79 20.49 -7.32
N ARG A 100 4.16 19.77 -8.26
CA ARG A 100 2.70 19.63 -8.31
C ARG A 100 2.11 19.16 -6.99
N SER A 101 2.75 18.20 -6.33
CA SER A 101 2.24 17.64 -5.08
C SER A 101 2.32 18.65 -3.94
N TRP A 102 3.41 19.42 -3.85
CA TRP A 102 3.56 20.46 -2.84
C TRP A 102 2.67 21.69 -3.07
N PHE A 103 2.17 21.90 -4.28
CA PHE A 103 1.41 23.08 -4.67
C PHE A 103 -0.02 22.80 -5.15
N LYS A 104 -0.60 21.64 -4.79
CA LYS A 104 -1.97 21.27 -5.21
C LYS A 104 -3.03 22.35 -4.91
N ASP A 105 -2.85 23.11 -3.83
CA ASP A 105 -3.81 24.12 -3.37
C ASP A 105 -3.49 25.56 -3.84
N THR A 106 -2.33 25.78 -4.45
CA THR A 106 -1.90 27.13 -4.87
C THR A 106 -2.49 27.47 -6.23
N LYS A 107 -3.62 28.19 -6.23
CA LYS A 107 -4.38 28.57 -7.45
C LYS A 107 -3.69 29.58 -8.38
N ALA A 108 -2.45 29.98 -8.11
CA ALA A 108 -1.82 31.05 -8.89
C ALA A 108 -1.39 30.54 -10.28
N SER A 109 -1.88 31.20 -11.32
CA SER A 109 -1.59 30.95 -12.73
C SER A 109 -0.09 31.09 -13.08
N SER A 110 0.67 31.84 -12.26
CA SER A 110 2.12 31.94 -12.35
C SER A 110 2.84 30.61 -12.07
N PHE A 111 2.35 29.79 -11.13
CA PHE A 111 3.00 28.51 -10.77
C PHE A 111 2.95 27.48 -11.90
N LYS A 112 1.84 27.40 -12.66
CA LYS A 112 1.75 26.48 -13.81
C LYS A 112 2.80 26.77 -14.88
N SER A 113 3.21 28.03 -15.03
CA SER A 113 4.25 28.42 -15.99
C SER A 113 5.63 28.02 -15.48
N ILE A 114 5.91 28.27 -14.20
CA ILE A 114 7.19 27.97 -13.53
C ILE A 114 7.42 26.46 -13.36
N GLU A 115 6.36 25.69 -13.13
CA GLU A 115 6.42 24.23 -13.02
C GLU A 115 6.76 23.59 -14.37
N ASN A 116 6.22 24.12 -15.47
CA ASN A 116 6.47 23.62 -16.81
C ASN A 116 7.90 23.91 -17.31
N THR A 117 8.59 24.88 -16.71
CA THR A 117 9.99 25.21 -17.02
C THR A 117 11.00 24.40 -16.19
N CYS A 118 10.57 23.66 -15.17
CA CYS A 118 11.48 22.79 -14.41
C CYS A 118 11.89 21.60 -15.27
N GLU A 119 13.13 21.59 -15.76
CA GLU A 119 13.69 20.51 -16.57
C GLU A 119 14.92 19.91 -15.92
N THR A 120 15.70 20.75 -15.24
CA THR A 120 16.97 20.38 -14.60
C THR A 120 16.91 20.47 -13.08
N VAL A 121 17.95 19.95 -12.45
CA VAL A 121 18.24 20.10 -11.02
C VAL A 121 18.34 21.57 -10.61
N GLU A 122 19.03 22.38 -11.41
CA GLU A 122 19.23 23.81 -11.12
C GLU A 122 17.90 24.55 -11.16
N ASP A 123 17.05 24.25 -12.15
CA ASP A 123 15.70 24.80 -12.20
C ASP A 123 14.90 24.45 -10.96
N PHE A 124 15.01 23.22 -10.46
CA PHE A 124 14.30 22.79 -9.25
C PHE A 124 14.72 23.59 -8.02
N ILE A 125 16.02 23.87 -7.84
CA ILE A 125 16.54 24.71 -6.77
C ILE A 125 16.01 26.15 -6.90
N LEU A 126 16.08 26.71 -8.11
CA LEU A 126 15.61 28.06 -8.39
C LEU A 126 14.11 28.19 -8.11
N VAL A 127 13.29 27.24 -8.56
CA VAL A 127 11.85 27.22 -8.31
C VAL A 127 11.55 27.09 -6.83
N ASN A 128 12.24 26.21 -6.10
CA ASN A 128 12.05 26.05 -4.66
C ASN A 128 12.37 27.35 -3.89
N ASN A 129 13.48 28.02 -4.25
CA ASN A 129 13.92 29.26 -3.59
C ASN A 129 13.10 30.49 -3.98
N SER A 130 12.51 30.49 -5.18
CA SER A 130 11.65 31.59 -5.65
C SER A 130 10.31 31.67 -4.93
N ILE A 131 9.98 30.68 -4.09
CA ILE A 131 8.67 30.56 -3.45
C ILE A 131 8.87 30.71 -1.93
N PRO A 132 8.62 31.91 -1.37
CA PRO A 132 8.84 32.19 0.06
C PRO A 132 8.03 31.30 1.00
N GLU A 133 6.90 30.77 0.52
CA GLU A 133 6.05 29.82 1.25
C GLU A 133 6.74 28.49 1.57
N LEU A 134 7.90 28.21 0.96
CA LEU A 134 8.67 26.99 1.14
C LEU A 134 9.84 27.13 2.13
N GLU A 135 10.12 28.34 2.64
CA GLU A 135 11.34 28.61 3.42
C GLU A 135 11.28 28.01 4.84
N PHE A 136 10.07 27.79 5.39
CA PHE A 136 9.86 27.30 6.76
C PHE A 136 9.14 25.95 6.84
N ASP A 137 8.95 25.28 5.70
CA ASP A 137 8.17 24.05 5.60
C ASP A 137 9.05 22.83 5.77
N THR A 138 8.63 21.88 6.61
CA THR A 138 9.25 20.55 6.62
C THR A 138 8.77 19.78 5.40
N LYS A 139 9.71 19.48 4.49
CA LYS A 139 9.43 18.88 3.18
C LYS A 139 9.85 17.41 3.15
N TYR A 140 8.94 16.55 2.70
CA TYR A 140 9.20 15.14 2.47
C TYR A 140 9.00 14.77 1.01
N ILE A 141 9.91 13.99 0.46
CA ILE A 141 9.75 13.31 -0.82
C ILE A 141 9.74 11.82 -0.56
N VAL A 142 8.62 11.16 -0.83
CA VAL A 142 8.47 9.71 -0.75
C VAL A 142 8.50 9.14 -2.17
N LEU A 143 9.53 8.35 -2.45
CA LEU A 143 9.78 7.73 -3.74
C LEU A 143 9.49 6.23 -3.62
N ASP A 144 8.37 5.78 -4.16
CA ASP A 144 8.01 4.37 -4.21
C ASP A 144 8.61 3.69 -5.45
N ASN A 145 8.87 2.38 -5.35
CA ASN A 145 9.59 1.60 -6.37
C ASN A 145 10.94 2.24 -6.78
N ALA A 146 11.70 2.72 -5.78
CA ALA A 146 12.93 3.48 -5.99
C ALA A 146 14.02 2.74 -6.80
N GLU A 147 13.92 1.42 -6.96
CA GLU A 147 14.77 0.64 -7.88
C GLU A 147 14.69 1.11 -9.33
N LYS A 148 13.59 1.76 -9.73
CA LYS A 148 13.41 2.33 -11.06
C LYS A 148 14.22 3.61 -11.29
N LEU A 149 14.68 4.28 -10.23
CA LEU A 149 15.50 5.48 -10.37
C LEU A 149 16.85 5.19 -11.03
N LYS A 150 17.36 3.96 -10.89
CA LYS A 150 18.60 3.52 -11.57
C LYS A 150 18.52 3.59 -13.08
N SER A 151 17.34 3.36 -13.66
CA SER A 151 17.19 3.35 -15.12
C SER A 151 17.15 4.75 -15.73
N LEU A 152 17.09 5.80 -14.91
CA LEU A 152 17.10 7.19 -15.38
C LEU A 152 18.51 7.63 -15.76
N ASP A 153 19.37 7.79 -14.74
CA ASP A 153 20.76 8.20 -14.88
C ASP A 153 21.52 7.74 -13.62
N PRO A 154 22.69 7.10 -13.75
CA PRO A 154 23.50 6.67 -12.61
C PRO A 154 23.87 7.79 -11.62
N LEU A 155 23.96 9.03 -12.09
CA LEU A 155 24.28 10.22 -11.27
C LEU A 155 23.04 10.88 -10.68
N PHE A 156 21.84 10.44 -11.02
CA PHE A 156 20.62 11.09 -10.55
C PHE A 156 20.40 10.94 -9.05
N ILE A 157 20.58 9.73 -8.49
CA ILE A 157 20.39 9.50 -7.06
C ILE A 157 21.36 10.35 -6.21
N PRO A 158 22.68 10.39 -6.51
CA PRO A 158 23.61 11.30 -5.83
C PRO A 158 23.18 12.76 -5.93
N SER A 159 22.88 13.25 -7.13
CA SER A 159 22.44 14.64 -7.32
C SER A 159 21.16 14.95 -6.55
N LEU A 160 20.20 14.02 -6.52
CA LEU A 160 18.95 14.19 -5.78
C LEU A 160 19.20 14.31 -4.27
N LEU A 161 20.13 13.52 -3.72
CA LEU A 161 20.50 13.56 -2.30
C LEU A 161 21.27 14.83 -1.95
N GLU A 162 22.16 15.31 -2.82
CA GLU A 162 22.86 16.59 -2.64
C GLU A 162 21.88 17.76 -2.62
N ILE A 163 20.92 17.81 -3.54
CA ILE A 163 19.85 18.82 -3.56
C ILE A 163 19.02 18.75 -2.28
N SER A 164 18.75 17.54 -1.78
CA SER A 164 17.94 17.36 -0.57
C SER A 164 18.61 17.97 0.65
N ASP A 165 19.93 17.91 0.75
CA ASP A 165 20.70 18.53 1.83
C ASP A 165 20.69 20.06 1.71
N ILE A 166 20.93 20.59 0.49
CA ILE A 166 20.91 22.04 0.21
C ILE A 166 19.53 22.66 0.53
N LEU A 167 18.45 21.97 0.18
CA LEU A 167 17.08 22.46 0.32
C LEU A 167 16.40 22.01 1.62
N GLN A 168 17.12 21.29 2.50
CA GLN A 168 16.60 20.71 3.75
C GLN A 168 15.34 19.85 3.54
N ILE A 169 15.35 19.03 2.50
CA ILE A 169 14.28 18.09 2.16
C ILE A 169 14.64 16.71 2.68
N SER A 170 13.70 16.03 3.34
CA SER A 170 13.86 14.64 3.75
C SER A 170 13.40 13.68 2.64
N ILE A 171 14.29 12.80 2.19
CA ILE A 171 13.99 11.80 1.17
C ILE A 171 13.72 10.45 1.82
N ILE A 172 12.61 9.82 1.44
CA ILE A 172 12.21 8.48 1.84
C ILE A 172 12.09 7.64 0.59
N MET A 173 12.98 6.65 0.42
CA MET A 173 12.92 5.72 -0.69
C MET A 173 12.31 4.40 -0.23
N ILE A 174 11.32 3.90 -0.95
CA ILE A 174 10.72 2.58 -0.74
C ILE A 174 11.14 1.68 -1.90
N SER A 175 11.70 0.51 -1.59
CA SER A 175 12.08 -0.46 -2.62
C SER A 175 11.89 -1.91 -2.16
N VAL A 176 11.81 -2.81 -3.13
CA VAL A 176 11.94 -4.24 -2.88
C VAL A 176 13.40 -4.67 -2.70
N LEU A 177 14.34 -3.93 -3.30
CA LEU A 177 15.77 -4.27 -3.25
C LEU A 177 16.43 -3.71 -1.99
N PRO A 178 17.50 -4.37 -1.49
CA PRO A 178 18.34 -3.78 -0.46
C PRO A 178 19.16 -2.60 -1.01
N TRP A 179 19.55 -1.66 -0.13
CA TRP A 179 20.19 -0.41 -0.54
C TRP A 179 21.50 -0.65 -1.30
N GLU A 180 22.27 -1.67 -0.91
CA GLU A 180 23.54 -2.07 -1.51
C GLU A 180 23.39 -2.39 -3.00
N ASN A 181 22.21 -2.91 -3.39
CA ASN A 181 21.92 -3.15 -4.80
C ASN A 181 21.56 -1.86 -5.51
N ILE A 182 20.99 -0.85 -4.82
CA ILE A 182 20.57 0.43 -5.39
C ILE A 182 21.66 1.48 -5.45
N ARG A 183 22.57 1.41 -4.49
CA ARG A 183 23.62 2.39 -4.28
C ARG A 183 24.39 2.68 -5.58
N PRO A 184 24.46 3.94 -5.99
CA PRO A 184 25.33 4.38 -7.08
C PRO A 184 26.79 3.99 -6.82
N GLN A 185 27.52 3.60 -7.85
CA GLN A 185 28.95 3.30 -7.75
C GLN A 185 29.81 4.56 -7.50
N ALA A 186 29.21 5.75 -7.60
CA ALA A 186 29.86 7.01 -7.28
C ALA A 186 30.22 7.08 -5.79
N THR A 187 31.45 7.50 -5.50
CA THR A 187 32.07 7.47 -4.17
C THR A 187 31.48 8.45 -3.14
N SER A 188 30.56 9.34 -3.52
CA SER A 188 30.05 10.43 -2.67
C SER A 188 28.59 10.29 -2.20
N CYS A 189 27.92 9.14 -2.41
CA CYS A 189 26.52 8.99 -2.01
C CYS A 189 26.38 8.80 -0.48
N PRO A 190 25.56 9.62 0.23
CA PRO A 190 25.33 9.46 1.66
C PRO A 190 24.61 8.14 1.97
N GLU A 191 24.88 7.57 3.14
CA GLU A 191 24.24 6.34 3.60
C GLU A 191 22.87 6.63 4.23
N PRO A 192 21.81 5.91 3.86
CA PRO A 192 20.50 6.06 4.47
C PRO A 192 20.44 5.42 5.85
N ILE A 193 19.47 5.89 6.65
CA ILE A 193 18.94 5.07 7.73
C ILE A 193 18.04 3.99 7.10
N CYS A 194 18.38 2.72 7.27
CA CYS A 194 17.63 1.60 6.71
C CYS A 194 16.53 1.11 7.65
N LEU A 195 15.29 1.05 7.17
CA LEU A 195 14.14 0.45 7.85
C LEU A 195 13.64 -0.77 7.08
N TYR A 196 13.86 -1.95 7.65
CA TYR A 196 13.52 -3.22 7.01
C TYR A 196 12.13 -3.74 7.39
N PHE A 197 11.33 -4.05 6.38
CA PHE A 197 10.02 -4.71 6.50
C PHE A 197 10.16 -6.21 6.24
N THR A 198 10.12 -6.98 7.32
CA THR A 198 10.17 -8.45 7.29
C THR A 198 8.92 -9.04 6.65
N GLN A 199 9.00 -10.26 6.12
CA GLN A 199 7.80 -11.01 5.73
C GLN A 199 6.89 -11.24 6.94
N TYR A 200 5.58 -11.29 6.69
CA TYR A 200 4.61 -11.65 7.72
C TYR A 200 4.75 -13.12 8.11
N SER A 201 4.68 -13.38 9.41
CA SER A 201 4.55 -14.73 9.96
C SER A 201 3.12 -15.25 9.78
N LYS A 202 2.92 -16.56 9.89
CA LYS A 202 1.59 -17.18 9.81
C LYS A 202 0.54 -16.50 10.71
N PRO A 203 0.78 -16.29 12.03
CA PRO A 203 -0.23 -15.64 12.88
C PRO A 203 -0.54 -14.21 12.42
N GLU A 204 0.47 -13.45 12.00
CA GLU A 204 0.27 -12.08 11.48
C GLU A 204 -0.55 -12.07 10.18
N VAL A 205 -0.34 -13.04 9.28
CA VAL A 205 -1.16 -13.19 8.06
C VAL A 205 -2.62 -13.46 8.41
N ILE A 206 -2.86 -14.35 9.36
CA ILE A 206 -4.22 -14.69 9.83
C ILE A 206 -4.88 -13.46 10.48
N ASP A 207 -4.15 -12.71 11.30
CA ASP A 207 -4.65 -11.48 11.93
C ASP A 207 -4.99 -10.40 10.90
N ILE A 208 -4.21 -10.27 9.83
CA ILE A 208 -4.52 -9.36 8.72
C ILE A 208 -5.80 -9.81 8.01
N LEU A 209 -5.91 -11.10 7.68
CA LEU A 209 -7.07 -11.63 6.97
C LEU A 209 -8.34 -11.60 7.80
N LYS A 210 -8.23 -11.61 9.13
CA LYS A 210 -9.36 -11.40 10.03
C LYS A 210 -10.11 -10.11 9.72
N LEU A 211 -9.40 -9.06 9.30
CA LEU A 211 -9.99 -7.78 8.91
C LEU A 211 -10.83 -7.86 7.62
N ASP A 212 -10.61 -8.88 6.80
CA ASP A 212 -11.36 -9.15 5.56
C ASP A 212 -12.58 -10.06 5.79
N CYS A 213 -12.87 -10.43 7.04
CA CYS A 213 -14.00 -11.31 7.36
C CYS A 213 -15.34 -10.63 6.97
N PRO A 214 -16.22 -11.31 6.21
CA PRO A 214 -17.55 -10.80 5.92
C PRO A 214 -18.38 -10.57 7.19
N ILE A 215 -19.18 -9.50 7.21
CA ILE A 215 -19.97 -9.08 8.38
C ILE A 215 -20.97 -10.16 8.83
N ASP A 216 -21.53 -10.91 7.88
CA ASP A 216 -22.58 -11.91 8.13
C ASP A 216 -22.03 -13.30 8.52
N GLU A 217 -20.71 -13.48 8.58
CA GLU A 217 -20.10 -14.77 8.85
C GLU A 217 -19.38 -14.81 10.20
N PRO A 218 -19.49 -15.91 10.97
CA PRO A 218 -18.78 -16.05 12.23
C PRO A 218 -17.26 -16.03 12.02
N GLU A 219 -16.55 -15.15 12.73
CA GLU A 219 -15.09 -15.00 12.60
C GLU A 219 -14.34 -16.33 12.72
N ASN A 220 -14.68 -17.16 13.71
CA ASN A 220 -14.02 -18.46 13.93
C ASN A 220 -14.16 -19.41 12.74
N PHE A 221 -15.30 -19.38 12.05
CA PHE A 221 -15.54 -20.22 10.88
C PHE A 221 -14.70 -19.76 9.69
N PHE A 222 -14.68 -18.45 9.43
CA PHE A 222 -13.83 -17.84 8.40
C PHE A 222 -12.33 -18.09 8.67
N LEU A 223 -11.88 -17.89 9.90
CA LEU A 223 -10.47 -18.10 10.27
C LEU A 223 -10.05 -19.57 10.16
N THR A 224 -10.94 -20.52 10.44
CA THR A 224 -10.66 -21.95 10.26
C THR A 224 -10.44 -22.29 8.77
N PHE A 225 -11.24 -21.67 7.89
CA PHE A 225 -11.04 -21.77 6.45
C PHE A 225 -9.70 -21.15 6.02
N VAL A 226 -9.41 -19.93 6.46
CA VAL A 226 -8.16 -19.22 6.14
C VAL A 226 -6.94 -20.02 6.59
N ASP A 227 -6.95 -20.58 7.79
CA ASP A 227 -5.84 -21.39 8.32
C ASP A 227 -5.59 -22.64 7.46
N SER A 228 -6.67 -23.35 7.10
CA SER A 228 -6.60 -24.54 6.24
C SER A 228 -6.12 -24.20 4.82
N LEU A 229 -6.58 -23.06 4.28
CA LEU A 229 -6.15 -22.56 2.99
C LEU A 229 -4.67 -22.15 3.02
N TYR A 230 -4.22 -21.50 4.09
CA TYR A 230 -2.83 -21.09 4.26
C TYR A 230 -1.92 -22.30 4.24
N GLU A 231 -2.22 -23.37 4.99
CA GLU A 231 -1.41 -24.60 4.96
C GLU A 231 -1.36 -25.27 3.59
N THR A 232 -2.44 -25.17 2.81
CA THR A 232 -2.51 -25.73 1.46
C THR A 232 -1.68 -24.91 0.46
N PHE A 233 -1.74 -23.58 0.54
CA PHE A 233 -1.17 -22.68 -0.46
C PHE A 233 0.18 -22.06 -0.07
N ARG A 234 0.67 -22.19 1.18
CA ARG A 234 1.93 -21.58 1.65
C ARG A 234 3.16 -21.91 0.81
N ARG A 235 3.19 -23.08 0.16
CA ARG A 235 4.31 -23.48 -0.70
C ARG A 235 4.27 -22.79 -2.07
N SER A 236 3.07 -22.55 -2.60
CA SER A 236 2.85 -22.00 -3.95
C SER A 236 2.68 -20.48 -3.93
N CYS A 237 2.08 -19.92 -2.88
CA CYS A 237 1.79 -18.50 -2.74
C CYS A 237 2.54 -17.94 -1.53
N LYS A 238 3.50 -17.04 -1.78
CA LYS A 238 4.24 -16.32 -0.73
C LYS A 238 3.82 -14.86 -0.61
N ASP A 239 3.06 -14.37 -1.58
CA ASP A 239 2.58 -13.00 -1.61
C ASP A 239 1.25 -12.87 -0.85
N LEU A 240 1.16 -11.89 0.06
CA LEU A 240 -0.04 -11.69 0.88
C LEU A 240 -1.23 -11.19 0.05
N ASN A 241 -1.01 -10.32 -0.93
CA ASN A 241 -2.11 -9.78 -1.74
C ASN A 241 -2.70 -10.86 -2.65
N GLU A 242 -1.84 -11.70 -3.23
CA GLU A 242 -2.27 -12.89 -3.97
C GLU A 242 -3.04 -13.86 -3.07
N PHE A 243 -2.58 -14.07 -1.84
CA PHE A 243 -3.30 -14.91 -0.88
C PHE A 243 -4.66 -14.33 -0.47
N ARG A 244 -4.76 -13.01 -0.22
CA ARG A 244 -6.04 -12.31 0.01
C ARG A 244 -7.01 -12.50 -1.14
N LEU A 245 -6.53 -12.39 -2.38
CA LEU A 245 -7.33 -12.64 -3.57
C LEU A 245 -7.86 -14.09 -3.60
N LEU A 246 -7.01 -15.08 -3.32
CA LEU A 246 -7.43 -16.49 -3.25
C LEU A 246 -8.50 -16.73 -2.18
N VAL A 247 -8.35 -16.15 -0.98
CA VAL A 247 -9.37 -16.22 0.07
C VAL A 247 -10.70 -15.65 -0.44
N SER A 248 -10.68 -14.44 -1.02
CA SER A 248 -11.90 -13.79 -1.54
C SER A 248 -12.59 -14.60 -2.65
N LEU A 249 -11.82 -15.35 -3.42
CA LEU A 249 -12.28 -16.14 -4.55
C LEU A 249 -12.88 -17.49 -4.14
N LEU A 250 -12.24 -18.14 -3.17
CA LEU A 250 -12.55 -19.51 -2.75
C LEU A 250 -13.54 -19.55 -1.60
N TYR A 251 -13.61 -18.50 -0.77
CA TYR A 251 -14.53 -18.47 0.36
C TYR A 251 -16.00 -18.62 -0.04
N PRO A 252 -16.53 -17.96 -1.09
CA PRO A 252 -17.92 -18.18 -1.52
C PRO A 252 -18.19 -19.64 -1.91
N LYS A 253 -17.22 -20.33 -2.52
CA LYS A 253 -17.31 -21.75 -2.86
C LYS A 253 -17.21 -22.64 -1.61
N TYR A 254 -16.50 -22.20 -0.59
CA TYR A 254 -16.45 -22.85 0.71
C TYR A 254 -17.77 -22.83 1.48
N VAL A 255 -18.50 -21.71 1.43
CA VAL A 255 -19.79 -21.58 2.13
C VAL A 255 -20.96 -22.14 1.30
N GLN A 256 -20.82 -22.26 -0.02
CA GLN A 256 -21.89 -22.75 -0.92
C GLN A 256 -22.55 -24.07 -0.43
N PRO A 257 -21.83 -25.13 -0.03
CA PRO A 257 -22.45 -26.37 0.46
C PRO A 257 -23.24 -26.20 1.77
N VAL A 258 -22.95 -25.15 2.56
CA VAL A 258 -23.71 -24.82 3.78
C VAL A 258 -25.08 -24.26 3.42
N PHE A 259 -25.13 -23.36 2.45
CA PHE A 259 -26.40 -22.79 1.96
C PHE A 259 -27.26 -23.81 1.22
N GLU A 260 -26.62 -24.76 0.53
CA GLU A 260 -27.29 -25.87 -0.16
C GLU A 260 -27.73 -27.00 0.79
N GLY A 261 -27.43 -26.91 2.10
CA GLY A 261 -27.78 -27.91 3.09
C GLY A 261 -27.01 -29.23 2.97
N GLN A 262 -25.91 -29.26 2.21
CA GLN A 262 -25.08 -30.45 2.00
C GLN A 262 -24.13 -30.71 3.17
N ALA A 263 -23.77 -29.68 3.93
CA ALA A 263 -22.91 -29.75 5.10
C ALA A 263 -23.25 -28.65 6.10
N THR A 264 -22.89 -28.84 7.38
CA THR A 264 -23.04 -27.80 8.41
C THR A 264 -21.73 -27.03 8.61
N ARG A 265 -21.80 -25.82 9.21
CA ARG A 265 -20.60 -25.01 9.53
C ARG A 265 -19.61 -25.71 10.47
N ASN A 266 -20.06 -26.73 11.21
CA ASN A 266 -19.21 -27.52 12.10
C ASN A 266 -18.48 -28.66 11.36
N GLU A 267 -18.92 -29.03 10.16
CA GLU A 267 -18.33 -30.11 9.35
C GLU A 267 -17.17 -29.60 8.48
N THR A 268 -16.18 -28.96 9.11
CA THR A 268 -15.05 -28.29 8.43
C THR A 268 -14.29 -29.22 7.48
N ALA A 269 -14.03 -30.47 7.89
CA ALA A 269 -13.35 -31.47 7.06
C ALA A 269 -14.16 -31.85 5.81
N ARG A 270 -15.49 -31.94 5.94
CA ARG A 270 -16.39 -32.26 4.82
C ARG A 270 -16.46 -31.09 3.84
N LEU A 271 -16.60 -29.87 4.35
CA LEU A 271 -16.59 -28.65 3.55
C LEU A 271 -15.28 -28.52 2.76
N PHE A 272 -14.15 -28.78 3.42
CA PHE A 272 -12.85 -28.74 2.76
C PHE A 272 -12.73 -29.78 1.64
N LYS A 273 -13.26 -30.99 1.85
CA LYS A 273 -13.29 -32.05 0.83
C LYS A 273 -14.17 -31.67 -0.37
N LEU A 274 -15.33 -31.05 -0.14
CA LEU A 274 -16.21 -30.56 -1.21
C LEU A 274 -15.57 -29.42 -2.00
N CYS A 275 -14.70 -28.63 -1.35
CA CYS A 275 -14.01 -27.50 -1.98
C CYS A 275 -12.67 -27.84 -2.61
N GLN A 276 -12.10 -29.01 -2.29
CA GLN A 276 -10.82 -29.47 -2.79
C GLN A 276 -10.67 -29.37 -4.33
N PRO A 277 -11.68 -29.73 -5.17
CA PRO A 277 -11.55 -29.59 -6.62
C PRO A 277 -11.26 -28.15 -7.06
N TYR A 278 -11.86 -27.16 -6.37
CA TYR A 278 -11.63 -25.75 -6.65
C TYR A 278 -10.25 -25.28 -6.19
N PHE A 279 -9.70 -25.87 -5.13
CA PHE A 279 -8.32 -25.59 -4.71
C PHE A 279 -7.30 -26.08 -5.73
N VAL A 280 -7.47 -27.30 -6.26
CA VAL A 280 -6.58 -27.84 -7.30
C VAL A 280 -6.61 -26.95 -8.54
N LEU A 281 -7.81 -26.56 -9.00
CA LEU A 281 -7.95 -25.63 -10.12
C LEU A 281 -7.30 -24.26 -9.85
N ALA A 282 -7.36 -23.76 -8.61
CA ALA A 282 -6.74 -22.49 -8.24
C ALA A 282 -5.22 -22.58 -8.23
N ILE A 283 -4.66 -23.71 -7.74
CA ILE A 283 -3.22 -24.01 -7.79
C ILE A 283 -2.73 -24.03 -9.24
N ASP A 284 -3.44 -24.73 -10.13
CA ASP A 284 -3.04 -24.84 -11.54
C ASP A 284 -3.03 -23.46 -12.22
N LYS A 285 -4.00 -22.59 -11.94
CA LYS A 285 -4.04 -21.23 -12.51
C LYS A 285 -3.04 -20.26 -11.87
N LEU A 286 -2.75 -20.40 -10.57
CA LEU A 286 -1.67 -19.67 -9.90
C LEU A 286 -0.33 -19.95 -10.59
N HIS A 287 -0.05 -21.23 -10.88
CA HIS A 287 1.18 -21.63 -11.57
C HIS A 287 1.27 -21.06 -13.00
N LEU A 288 0.13 -20.83 -13.65
CA LEU A 288 0.05 -20.21 -14.98
C LEU A 288 0.03 -18.66 -14.94
N ARG A 289 -0.02 -18.03 -13.76
CA ARG A 289 -0.22 -16.58 -13.55
C ARG A 289 -1.48 -16.01 -14.24
N GLU A 290 -2.49 -16.83 -14.51
CA GLU A 290 -3.74 -16.44 -15.18
C GLU A 290 -4.85 -16.08 -14.18
N ILE A 291 -4.55 -15.21 -13.21
CA ILE A 291 -5.57 -14.78 -12.23
C ILE A 291 -6.03 -13.37 -12.59
N SER A 292 -7.00 -13.29 -13.51
CA SER A 292 -7.96 -12.20 -13.48
C SER A 292 -9.20 -12.70 -12.71
N ALA A 293 -9.66 -11.93 -11.71
CA ALA A 293 -10.86 -12.26 -10.93
C ALA A 293 -12.10 -12.43 -11.83
N TYR A 294 -12.10 -11.74 -12.99
CA TYR A 294 -13.14 -11.77 -14.01
C TYR A 294 -13.20 -13.09 -14.79
N ASP A 295 -12.05 -13.64 -15.20
CA ASP A 295 -11.99 -14.92 -15.91
C ASP A 295 -12.33 -16.12 -15.00
N TRP A 296 -12.12 -15.97 -13.69
CA TRP A 296 -12.52 -16.99 -12.72
C TRP A 296 -14.02 -16.98 -12.44
N GLN A 297 -14.63 -15.81 -12.21
CA GLN A 297 -16.09 -15.72 -11.99
C GLN A 297 -16.86 -16.25 -13.21
N SER A 298 -16.51 -15.81 -14.41
CA SER A 298 -17.17 -16.24 -15.65
C SER A 298 -17.03 -17.75 -15.91
N LYS A 299 -15.84 -18.34 -15.73
CA LYS A 299 -15.63 -19.79 -15.94
C LYS A 299 -16.15 -20.66 -14.78
N SER A 300 -16.21 -20.14 -13.55
CA SER A 300 -16.81 -20.86 -12.42
C SER A 300 -18.34 -20.87 -12.48
N ILE A 301 -18.97 -19.83 -13.04
CA ILE A 301 -20.39 -19.85 -13.43
C ILE A 301 -20.63 -20.94 -14.47
N LEU A 302 -19.76 -21.08 -15.47
CA LEU A 302 -19.84 -22.15 -16.49
C LEU A 302 -19.56 -23.55 -15.93
N ALA A 303 -18.64 -23.69 -14.97
CA ALA A 303 -18.37 -24.97 -14.30
C ALA A 303 -19.51 -25.37 -13.34
N SER A 304 -20.13 -24.40 -12.66
CA SER A 304 -21.37 -24.61 -11.90
C SER A 304 -22.57 -24.87 -12.81
N ALA A 305 -22.61 -24.33 -14.04
CA ALA A 305 -23.66 -24.59 -15.02
C ALA A 305 -23.68 -26.03 -15.58
N LYS A 306 -22.65 -26.85 -15.30
CA LYS A 306 -22.71 -28.29 -15.55
C LYS A 306 -23.59 -29.04 -14.54
N ASN A 307 -23.96 -28.40 -13.43
CA ASN A 307 -24.98 -28.88 -12.50
C ASN A 307 -26.21 -27.96 -12.63
N ASP A 308 -27.20 -28.41 -13.41
CA ASP A 308 -28.59 -27.93 -13.51
C ASP A 308 -28.82 -26.41 -13.42
N PHE A 309 -28.73 -25.77 -14.60
CA PHE A 309 -29.02 -24.35 -14.87
C PHE A 309 -30.39 -23.88 -14.33
N GLU A 310 -31.42 -24.72 -14.31
CA GLU A 310 -32.77 -24.35 -13.83
C GLU A 310 -32.87 -24.17 -12.31
N THR A 311 -31.99 -24.79 -11.52
CA THR A 311 -32.02 -24.72 -10.05
C THR A 311 -31.31 -23.46 -9.55
N ILE A 312 -30.33 -22.98 -10.31
CA ILE A 312 -29.49 -21.81 -9.96
C ILE A 312 -30.23 -20.50 -10.23
N GLU A 313 -30.98 -20.39 -11.34
CA GLU A 313 -31.73 -19.17 -11.66
C GLU A 313 -32.84 -18.89 -10.62
N LYS A 314 -33.48 -19.95 -10.10
CA LYS A 314 -34.43 -19.86 -8.99
C LYS A 314 -33.78 -19.48 -7.67
N SER A 315 -32.49 -19.77 -7.48
CA SER A 315 -31.73 -19.47 -6.26
C SER A 315 -31.21 -18.04 -6.25
N ILE A 316 -30.73 -17.54 -7.40
CA ILE A 316 -30.26 -16.16 -7.58
C ILE A 316 -31.43 -15.17 -7.53
N ASN A 317 -32.54 -15.46 -8.21
CA ASN A 317 -33.73 -14.60 -8.16
C ASN A 317 -34.38 -14.54 -6.75
N LYS A 318 -34.20 -15.58 -5.91
CA LYS A 318 -34.64 -15.57 -4.51
C LYS A 318 -33.79 -14.69 -3.60
N ILE A 319 -32.53 -14.44 -3.97
CA ILE A 319 -31.62 -13.54 -3.25
C ILE A 319 -31.96 -12.08 -3.60
N SER A 320 -32.29 -11.81 -4.87
CA SER A 320 -32.70 -10.48 -5.34
C SER A 320 -34.09 -10.05 -4.85
N SER A 321 -35.00 -10.99 -4.62
CA SER A 321 -36.37 -10.67 -4.18
C SER A 321 -36.55 -10.54 -2.67
N LYS A 322 -35.54 -10.90 -1.85
CA LYS A 322 -35.60 -10.79 -0.38
C LYS A 322 -34.95 -9.53 0.18
N SER A 323 -34.21 -8.77 -0.62
CA SER A 323 -33.62 -7.47 -0.24
C SER A 323 -34.54 -6.27 -0.54
N GLY A 324 -35.80 -6.51 -0.91
CA GLY A 324 -36.72 -5.48 -1.36
C GLY A 324 -38.15 -5.62 -0.86
N THR A 325 -38.36 -5.95 0.42
CA THR A 325 -39.61 -5.63 1.15
C THR A 325 -39.44 -6.00 2.62
N HIS A 326 -39.20 -5.02 3.48
CA HIS A 326 -39.96 -4.84 4.72
C HIS A 326 -39.72 -3.39 5.20
N HIS A 327 -40.83 -2.73 5.51
CA HIS A 327 -40.96 -1.35 5.95
C HIS A 327 -40.11 -0.98 7.16
#